data_AF-X8CJL2-F1
#
_entry.id   AF-X8CJL2-F1
#
_cell.length_a   1.000
_cell.length_b   1.000
_cell.length_c   1.000
_cell.angle_alpha   90.00
_cell.angle_beta   90.00
_cell.angle_gamma   90.00
#
_symmetry.space_group_name_H-M   'P 1'
#
loop_
_entity.id
_entity.type
_entity.pdbx_description
1 polymer ?
#
loop_
_entity_poly.entity_id
_entity_poly.type
_entity_poly.pdbx_seq_one_letter_code
_entity_poly.pdbx_strand_id
1 'polypeptide(L)'
;MVDLNGVTTVLLPGTGSDDDYVQRAFSGPLAHVGAVLVNPPPRPDRLIDGYLAALDAAACEGPIAVGGVSIGAAVAAAWALAHPDRTVAVLAALPAWAGRPVRRRPPSRRGTRPPGCAPTAWRRRRPRCGRPAPRGWPTS
;
A
#
# COMPACT_ATOMS: atom_id res chain seq x y z
N MET A 1 -3.77 11.24 -14.01
CA MET A 1 -3.63 9.81 -14.37
C MET A 1 -2.21 9.64 -14.88
N VAL A 2 -1.48 8.61 -14.44
CA VAL A 2 -0.12 8.37 -14.91
C VAL A 2 -0.18 7.60 -16.23
N ASP A 3 0.56 8.04 -17.23
CA ASP A 3 0.74 7.32 -18.49
C ASP A 3 1.98 6.42 -18.37
N LEU A 4 1.80 5.13 -18.70
CA LEU A 4 2.85 4.11 -18.61
C LEU A 4 3.25 3.56 -19.97
N ASN A 5 2.72 4.13 -21.07
CA ASN A 5 3.02 3.64 -22.40
C ASN A 5 4.51 3.79 -22.74
N GLY A 6 5.18 2.68 -23.06
CA GLY A 6 6.61 2.60 -23.30
C GLY A 6 7.48 2.71 -22.05
N VAL A 7 6.90 2.82 -20.85
CA VAL A 7 7.66 2.98 -19.61
C VAL A 7 8.18 1.62 -19.14
N THR A 8 9.49 1.52 -18.96
CA THR A 8 10.13 0.38 -18.29
C THR A 8 9.59 0.27 -16.86
N THR A 9 8.98 -0.87 -16.57
CA THR A 9 8.33 -1.17 -15.30
C THR A 9 9.02 -2.36 -14.64
N VAL A 10 9.82 -2.09 -13.60
CA VAL A 10 10.54 -3.13 -12.86
C VAL A 10 9.67 -3.64 -11.72
N LEU A 11 9.29 -4.92 -11.75
CA LEU A 11 8.52 -5.57 -10.69
C LEU A 11 9.34 -6.61 -9.93
N LEU A 12 9.42 -6.42 -8.61
CA LEU A 12 10.23 -7.23 -7.70
C LEU A 12 9.38 -8.29 -6.97
N PRO A 13 9.77 -9.59 -7.02
CA PRO A 13 9.03 -10.64 -6.32
C PRO A 13 9.17 -10.57 -4.79
N GLY A 14 8.21 -11.21 -4.10
CA GLY A 14 8.22 -11.39 -2.64
C GLY A 14 9.16 -12.52 -2.17
N THR A 15 9.46 -12.61 -0.87
CA THR A 15 10.25 -13.73 -0.32
C THR A 15 9.52 -15.05 -0.51
N GLY A 16 10.09 -15.98 -1.28
CA GLY A 16 9.50 -17.30 -1.55
C GLY A 16 8.58 -17.37 -2.78
N SER A 17 8.31 -16.24 -3.44
CA SER A 17 7.80 -16.22 -4.81
C SER A 17 8.98 -16.11 -5.78
N ASP A 18 8.90 -16.85 -6.87
CA ASP A 18 9.78 -16.69 -8.01
C ASP A 18 9.29 -15.53 -8.92
N ASP A 19 10.12 -15.21 -9.88
CA ASP A 19 9.88 -14.24 -10.93
C ASP A 19 8.75 -14.68 -11.89
N ASP A 20 8.43 -15.99 -11.95
CA ASP A 20 7.30 -16.56 -12.69
C ASP A 20 5.95 -16.05 -12.17
N TYR A 21 5.77 -15.96 -10.84
CA TYR A 21 4.55 -15.38 -10.27
C TYR A 21 4.33 -13.93 -10.75
N VAL A 22 5.38 -13.11 -10.73
CA VAL A 22 5.30 -11.70 -11.16
C VAL A 22 4.96 -11.61 -12.64
N GLN A 23 5.61 -12.43 -13.47
CA GLN A 23 5.32 -12.49 -14.90
C GLN A 23 3.86 -12.85 -15.17
N ARG A 24 3.37 -13.94 -14.58
CA ARG A 24 2.00 -14.40 -14.82
C ARG A 24 0.94 -13.42 -14.32
N ALA A 25 1.17 -12.78 -13.17
CA ALA A 25 0.18 -11.90 -12.56
C ALA A 25 0.13 -10.50 -13.17
N PHE A 26 1.26 -9.98 -13.66
CA PHE A 26 1.37 -8.56 -14.04
C PHE A 26 1.66 -8.31 -15.52
N SER A 27 2.11 -9.29 -16.30
CA SER A 27 2.39 -9.10 -17.74
C SER A 27 1.17 -8.62 -18.53
N GLY A 28 0.03 -9.29 -18.40
CA GLY A 28 -1.21 -8.92 -19.10
C GLY A 28 -1.70 -7.51 -18.77
N PRO A 29 -1.90 -7.16 -17.48
CA PRO A 29 -2.30 -5.81 -17.08
C PRO A 29 -1.32 -4.71 -17.51
N LEU A 30 0.00 -4.95 -17.44
CA LEU A 30 1.00 -3.96 -17.85
C LEU A 30 1.06 -3.79 -19.36
N ALA A 31 0.97 -4.88 -20.12
CA ALA A 31 0.90 -4.80 -21.58
C ALA A 31 -0.34 -4.03 -22.05
N HIS A 32 -1.47 -4.15 -21.34
CA HIS A 32 -2.70 -3.43 -21.66
C HIS A 32 -2.56 -1.90 -21.54
N VAL A 33 -1.66 -1.42 -20.67
CA VAL A 33 -1.35 0.01 -20.51
C VAL A 33 -0.08 0.44 -21.25
N GLY A 34 0.50 -0.45 -22.06
CA GLY A 34 1.70 -0.19 -22.87
C GLY A 34 3.02 -0.20 -22.09
N ALA A 35 3.03 -0.62 -20.83
CA ALA A 35 4.24 -0.71 -20.03
C ALA A 35 5.14 -1.88 -20.46
N VAL A 36 6.46 -1.69 -20.33
CA VAL A 36 7.47 -2.73 -20.62
C VAL A 36 7.87 -3.39 -19.30
N LEU A 37 7.43 -4.62 -19.06
CA LEU A 37 7.73 -5.35 -17.83
C LEU A 37 9.17 -5.90 -17.81
N VAL A 38 9.89 -5.61 -16.73
CA VAL A 38 11.17 -6.22 -16.35
C VAL A 38 11.03 -6.91 -14.99
N ASN A 39 11.35 -8.21 -14.91
CA ASN A 39 11.30 -9.00 -13.68
C ASN A 39 12.71 -9.55 -13.32
N PRO A 40 13.49 -8.85 -12.48
CA PRO A 40 14.79 -9.35 -12.08
C PRO A 40 14.64 -10.67 -11.29
N PRO A 41 15.35 -11.75 -11.64
CA PRO A 41 15.26 -13.00 -10.90
C PRO A 41 15.81 -12.80 -9.47
N PRO A 42 15.14 -13.32 -8.44
CA PRO A 42 15.59 -13.18 -7.06
C PRO A 42 16.92 -13.90 -6.85
N ARG A 43 17.86 -13.24 -6.16
CA ARG A 43 19.15 -13.81 -5.77
C ARG A 43 19.14 -14.14 -4.28
N PRO A 44 19.01 -15.42 -3.87
CA PRO A 44 18.79 -15.79 -2.46
C PRO A 44 19.84 -15.24 -1.50
N ASP A 45 21.11 -15.22 -1.92
CA ASP A 45 22.24 -14.83 -1.08
C ASP A 45 22.35 -13.31 -0.87
N ARG A 46 21.76 -12.51 -1.78
CA ARG A 46 21.86 -11.04 -1.82
C ARG A 46 20.61 -10.42 -2.42
N LEU A 47 19.45 -10.76 -1.87
CA LEU A 47 18.16 -10.44 -2.48
C LEU A 47 17.96 -8.93 -2.66
N ILE A 48 18.17 -8.17 -1.59
CA ILE A 48 17.96 -6.72 -1.60
C ILE A 48 18.99 -6.03 -2.52
N ASP A 49 20.27 -6.34 -2.37
CA ASP A 49 21.33 -5.75 -3.22
C ASP A 49 21.11 -6.08 -4.70
N GLY A 50 20.65 -7.30 -5.01
CA GLY A 50 20.30 -7.71 -6.37
C GLY A 50 19.14 -6.91 -6.95
N TYR A 51 18.11 -6.63 -6.15
CA TYR A 51 16.99 -5.79 -6.56
C TYR A 51 17.39 -4.34 -6.77
N LEU A 52 18.17 -3.76 -5.86
CA LEU A 52 18.66 -2.38 -6.00
C LEU A 52 19.53 -2.23 -7.25
N ALA A 53 20.46 -3.15 -7.48
CA ALA A 53 21.29 -3.14 -8.68
C ALA A 53 20.46 -3.25 -9.98
N ALA A 54 19.38 -4.02 -9.97
CA ALA A 54 18.48 -4.13 -11.13
C ALA A 54 17.67 -2.85 -11.37
N LEU A 55 17.20 -2.19 -10.30
CA LEU A 55 16.52 -0.90 -10.38
C LEU A 55 17.47 0.19 -10.91
N ASP A 56 18.68 0.25 -10.37
CA ASP A 56 19.70 1.21 -10.80
C ASP A 56 20.08 1.00 -12.27
N ALA A 57 20.26 -0.24 -12.70
CA ALA A 57 20.57 -0.57 -14.09
C ALA A 57 19.43 -0.15 -15.04
N ALA A 58 18.17 -0.43 -14.69
CA ALA A 58 17.02 -0.03 -15.50
C ALA A 58 16.87 1.50 -15.58
N ALA A 59 17.18 2.21 -14.49
CA ALA A 59 17.09 3.66 -14.43
C ALA A 59 18.20 4.40 -15.22
N CYS A 60 19.24 3.69 -15.70
CA CYS A 60 20.27 4.27 -16.56
C CYS A 60 19.73 4.70 -17.93
N GLU A 61 18.68 4.05 -18.43
CA GLU A 61 18.07 4.33 -19.73
C GLU A 61 17.02 5.46 -19.66
N GLY A 62 16.58 5.81 -18.45
CA GLY A 62 15.61 6.87 -18.20
C GLY A 62 14.76 6.60 -16.94
N PRO A 63 13.80 7.48 -16.63
CA PRO A 63 12.87 7.28 -15.52
C PRO A 63 12.02 6.02 -15.70
N ILE A 64 11.84 5.26 -14.62
CA ILE A 64 11.15 3.97 -14.64
C ILE A 64 9.92 3.96 -13.73
N ALA A 65 8.99 3.06 -13.99
CA ALA A 65 8.02 2.64 -12.99
C ALA A 65 8.61 1.49 -12.18
N VAL A 66 8.37 1.49 -10.87
CA VAL A 66 8.87 0.45 -9.97
C VAL A 66 7.74 -0.19 -9.20
N GLY A 67 7.91 -1.43 -8.77
CA GLY A 67 6.92 -2.07 -7.93
C GLY A 67 7.32 -3.43 -7.44
N GLY A 68 6.41 -4.09 -6.75
CA GLY A 68 6.64 -5.45 -6.31
C GLY A 68 5.60 -5.96 -5.32
N VAL A 69 5.90 -7.15 -4.81
CA VAL A 69 5.06 -7.88 -3.85
C VAL A 69 5.79 -8.00 -2.51
N SER A 70 5.11 -7.73 -1.39
CA SER A 70 5.68 -7.94 -0.05
C SER A 70 7.03 -7.22 0.16
N ILE A 71 8.15 -7.94 0.27
CA ILE A 71 9.49 -7.33 0.36
C ILE A 71 9.86 -6.55 -0.90
N GLY A 72 9.46 -7.02 -2.08
CA GLY A 72 9.71 -6.33 -3.33
C GLY A 72 8.99 -4.98 -3.40
N ALA A 73 7.77 -4.91 -2.83
CA ALA A 73 7.05 -3.66 -2.70
C ALA A 73 7.77 -2.66 -1.77
N ALA A 74 8.32 -3.15 -0.65
CA ALA A 74 9.06 -2.32 0.28
C ALA A 74 10.37 -1.79 -0.33
N VAL A 75 11.11 -2.65 -1.04
CA VAL A 75 12.35 -2.26 -1.74
C VAL A 75 12.06 -1.25 -2.85
N ALA A 76 11.06 -1.51 -3.69
CA ALA A 76 10.67 -0.59 -4.77
C ALA A 76 10.25 0.79 -4.22
N ALA A 77 9.44 0.82 -3.16
CA ALA A 77 9.02 2.07 -2.54
C ALA A 77 10.19 2.84 -1.90
N ALA A 78 11.10 2.15 -1.22
CA ALA A 78 12.27 2.77 -0.63
C ALA A 78 13.20 3.37 -1.70
N TRP A 79 13.42 2.64 -2.80
CA TRP A 79 14.23 3.13 -3.92
C TRP A 79 13.58 4.34 -4.61
N ALA A 80 12.26 4.31 -4.82
CA ALA A 80 11.51 5.42 -5.42
C ALA A 80 11.61 6.71 -4.60
N LEU A 81 11.53 6.60 -3.27
CA LEU A 81 11.67 7.73 -2.36
C LEU A 81 13.09 8.32 -2.37
N ALA A 82 14.10 7.49 -2.62
CA ALA A 82 15.49 7.93 -2.75
C ALA A 82 15.80 8.53 -4.14
N HIS A 83 15.04 8.15 -5.18
CA HIS A 83 15.26 8.56 -6.57
C HIS A 83 13.98 9.14 -7.22
N PRO A 84 13.45 10.26 -6.70
CA PRO A 84 12.20 10.83 -7.19
C PRO A 84 12.29 11.35 -8.63
N ASP A 85 13.48 11.75 -9.08
CA ASP A 85 13.77 12.19 -10.45
C ASP A 85 13.84 11.03 -11.46
N ARG A 86 14.00 9.80 -10.97
CA ARG A 86 14.10 8.58 -11.78
C ARG A 86 12.87 7.69 -11.69
N THR A 87 11.84 8.15 -10.98
CA THR A 87 10.63 7.35 -10.73
C THR A 87 9.39 7.99 -11.33
N VAL A 88 8.74 7.27 -12.25
CA VAL A 88 7.46 7.68 -12.86
C VAL A 88 6.27 7.25 -12.00
N ALA A 89 6.31 6.04 -11.45
CA ALA A 89 5.22 5.46 -10.67
C ALA A 89 5.70 4.36 -9.71
N VAL A 90 4.88 4.08 -8.70
CA VAL A 90 5.09 2.96 -7.76
C VAL A 90 3.86 2.03 -7.74
N LEU A 91 4.07 0.74 -8.00
CA LEU A 91 3.06 -0.32 -7.91
C LEU A 91 3.35 -1.21 -6.68
N ALA A 92 2.62 -1.02 -5.58
CA ALA A 92 2.81 -1.78 -4.35
C ALA A 92 1.66 -2.80 -4.13
N ALA A 93 1.95 -4.09 -4.34
CA ALA A 93 1.01 -5.17 -4.08
C ALA A 93 1.32 -5.86 -2.74
N LEU A 94 0.35 -5.90 -1.83
CA LEU A 94 0.51 -6.53 -0.50
C LEU A 94 1.83 -6.13 0.19
N PRO A 95 2.14 -4.82 0.34
CA PRO A 95 3.41 -4.43 0.95
C PRO A 95 3.52 -5.00 2.36
N ALA A 96 4.68 -5.58 2.67
CA ALA A 96 4.96 -6.04 4.03
C ALA A 96 4.77 -4.85 4.98
N TRP A 97 4.00 -5.05 6.03
CA TRP A 97 3.67 -3.95 6.94
C TRP A 97 4.93 -3.47 7.68
N ALA A 98 5.42 -2.29 7.33
CA ALA A 98 6.63 -1.69 7.90
C ALA A 98 6.38 -0.76 9.10
N GLY A 99 5.16 -0.77 9.67
CA GLY A 99 4.78 0.07 10.81
C GLY A 99 5.17 -0.51 12.17
N ARG A 100 5.16 0.31 13.24
CA ARG A 100 5.30 -0.17 14.63
C ARG A 100 4.13 -1.09 14.99
N PRO A 101 4.36 -2.31 15.52
CA PRO A 101 3.32 -3.22 16.05
C PRO A 101 2.24 -2.45 16.81
N VAL A 102 1.02 -2.35 16.26
CA VAL A 102 -0.11 -1.83 17.03
C VAL A 102 -0.45 -2.88 18.05
N ARG A 103 -0.13 -2.59 19.31
CA ARG A 103 -0.47 -3.46 20.43
C ARG A 103 -1.99 -3.62 20.40
N ARG A 104 -2.47 -4.81 20.06
CA ARG A 104 -3.90 -5.11 20.12
C ARG A 104 -4.33 -4.90 21.57
N ARG A 105 -5.22 -3.93 21.80
CA ARG A 105 -5.81 -3.71 23.13
C ARG A 105 -6.51 -5.03 23.50
N PRO A 106 -6.17 -5.68 24.63
CA PRO A 106 -6.90 -6.87 25.05
C PRO A 106 -8.39 -6.52 25.12
N PRO A 107 -9.30 -7.45 24.77
CA PRO A 107 -10.72 -7.19 24.90
C PRO A 107 -10.96 -6.74 26.34
N SER A 108 -11.63 -5.59 26.50
CA SER A 108 -12.05 -5.16 27.82
C SER A 108 -12.86 -6.29 28.42
N ARG A 109 -12.41 -6.87 29.53
CA ARG A 109 -13.25 -7.75 30.34
C ARG A 109 -14.53 -6.97 30.58
N ARG A 110 -15.68 -7.44 30.04
CA ARG A 110 -16.98 -6.94 30.50
C ARG A 110 -16.94 -7.15 32.00
N GLY A 111 -16.99 -6.05 32.77
CA GLY A 111 -17.06 -6.14 34.21
C GLY A 111 -18.17 -7.11 34.58
N THR A 112 -17.86 -8.11 35.38
CA THR A 112 -18.88 -8.94 36.02
C THR A 112 -19.79 -7.98 36.76
N ARG A 113 -21.07 -7.98 36.39
CA ARG A 113 -22.10 -7.17 37.04
C ARG A 113 -22.09 -7.54 38.52
N PRO A 114 -21.92 -6.60 39.47
CA PRO A 114 -22.05 -6.93 40.87
C PRO A 114 -23.48 -7.47 41.12
N PRO A 115 -23.64 -8.55 41.91
CA PRO A 115 -24.96 -9.06 42.25
C PRO A 115 -25.69 -7.99 43.08
N GLY A 116 -26.90 -7.60 42.65
CA GLY A 116 -27.77 -6.69 43.40
C GLY A 116 -28.33 -5.48 42.64
N CYS A 117 -27.86 -5.17 41.42
CA CYS A 117 -28.42 -4.06 40.66
C CYS A 117 -29.71 -4.49 39.93
N ALA A 118 -30.87 -4.19 40.53
CA ALA A 118 -32.18 -4.39 39.94
C ALA A 118 -32.37 -3.54 38.66
N PRO A 119 -33.04 -4.06 37.62
CA PRO A 119 -33.22 -3.34 36.36
C PRO A 119 -34.40 -2.36 36.50
N THR A 120 -34.17 -1.19 37.07
CA THR A 120 -35.16 -0.11 37.03
C THR A 120 -34.49 1.22 36.72
N ALA A 121 -35.10 1.93 35.77
CA ALA A 121 -34.75 3.28 35.30
C ALA A 121 -33.74 3.40 34.13
N TRP A 122 -33.98 2.69 33.03
CA TRP A 122 -33.67 3.21 31.68
C TRP A 122 -34.90 3.16 30.78
N ARG A 123 -35.99 3.76 31.24
CA ARG A 123 -37.06 4.22 30.35
C ARG A 123 -37.17 5.73 30.49
N ARG A 124 -37.14 6.37 29.31
CA ARG A 124 -37.41 7.79 29.03
C ARG A 124 -36.26 8.74 29.33
N ARG A 125 -35.52 9.07 28.26
CA ARG A 125 -35.43 10.45 27.71
C ARG A 125 -34.65 10.39 26.39
N ARG A 126 -35.38 10.37 25.26
CA ARG A 126 -34.86 10.91 24.00
C ARG A 126 -35.09 12.42 24.05
N PRO A 127 -34.09 13.29 23.89
CA PRO A 127 -34.33 14.63 23.40
C PRO A 127 -34.37 14.56 21.87
N ARG A 128 -35.50 14.95 21.29
CA ARG A 128 -35.54 15.49 19.91
C ARG A 128 -35.09 16.96 19.95
N CYS A 129 -34.70 17.46 18.78
CA CYS A 129 -34.43 18.86 18.40
C CYS A 129 -32.95 19.28 18.57
N GLY A 130 -32.28 19.91 17.59
CA GLY A 130 -32.76 20.53 16.36
C GLY A 130 -31.65 20.71 15.31
N ARG A 131 -32.10 20.85 14.07
CA ARG A 131 -31.33 21.05 12.84
C ARG A 131 -30.94 22.53 12.73
N PRO A 132 -29.68 22.92 12.45
CA PRO A 132 -29.39 24.31 12.07
C PRO A 132 -29.82 24.54 10.61
N ALA A 133 -30.55 25.64 10.38
CA ALA A 133 -30.88 26.14 9.05
C ALA A 133 -29.64 26.71 8.32
N PRO A 134 -29.62 26.74 6.97
CA PRO A 134 -28.49 27.27 6.21
C PRO A 134 -28.52 28.81 6.24
N ARG A 135 -27.37 29.45 6.49
CA ARG A 135 -27.22 30.90 6.26
C ARG A 135 -26.44 31.10 4.96
N GLY A 136 -27.09 31.78 4.02
CA GLY A 136 -26.53 32.20 2.74
C GLY A 136 -25.51 33.34 2.87
N TRP A 137 -24.78 33.52 1.78
CA TRP A 137 -23.68 34.47 1.56
C TRP A 137 -24.15 35.93 1.48
N PRO A 138 -23.23 36.89 1.60
CA PRO A 138 -23.19 37.95 0.60
C PRO A 138 -21.81 38.16 -0.03
N THR A 139 -21.88 38.44 -1.32
CA THR A 139 -20.85 38.94 -2.24
C THR A 139 -20.40 40.36 -1.90
N SER A 140 -19.11 40.63 -2.07
CA SER A 140 -18.52 41.84 -2.67
C SER A 140 -17.15 41.49 -3.22
#